data_AF-A0A519XIM1-F1
#
_entry.id   AF-A0A519XIM1-F1
#
_cell.length_a   1.000
_cell.length_b   1.000
_cell.length_c   1.000
_cell.angle_alpha   90.00
_cell.angle_beta   90.00
_cell.angle_gamma   90.00
#
_symmetry.space_group_name_H-M   'P 1'
#
loop_
_entity.id
_entity.type
_entity.pdbx_description
1 polymer ?
#
loop_
_entity_poly.entity_id
_entity_poly.type
_entity_poly.pdbx_seq_one_letter_code
_entity_poly.pdbx_strand_id
1 'polypeptide(L)'
;FKTYDFCAHSGTLGPKVIEGDGQTPEGFYYINVFNPMSSFHLSLGVNYPNSVDSARTGADRKTGGDIYIHGNCVTVGCIPLTDDKIDEVYILAVEARNSGQDKIPVNIYPFKMTNANIQKYSAQFPAQLSFWKSLQPGYLAFEKHRNMADVKEVKGKYILR
;
A
#
# COMPACT_ATOMS: atom_id res chain seq x y z
N PHE A 1 -15.34 -6.29 9.58
CA PHE A 1 -14.44 -5.92 8.46
C PHE A 1 -15.04 -6.45 7.17
N LYS A 2 -15.03 -5.64 6.11
CA LYS A 2 -15.45 -6.02 4.76
C LYS A 2 -14.21 -6.23 3.89
N THR A 3 -14.29 -7.16 2.95
CA THR A 3 -13.20 -7.46 2.01
C THR A 3 -13.63 -7.05 0.62
N TYR A 4 -12.73 -6.39 -0.11
CA TYR A 4 -12.92 -5.99 -1.49
C TYR A 4 -11.78 -6.57 -2.31
N ASP A 5 -12.11 -7.35 -3.33
CA ASP A 5 -11.11 -7.85 -4.27
C ASP A 5 -10.68 -6.73 -5.22
N PHE A 6 -9.38 -6.71 -5.51
CA PHE A 6 -8.83 -5.83 -6.54
C PHE A 6 -9.38 -6.26 -7.89
N CYS A 7 -9.72 -5.30 -8.73
CA CYS A 7 -10.24 -5.61 -10.06
C CYS A 7 -9.14 -6.09 -11.01
N ALA A 8 -7.94 -5.50 -10.88
CA ALA A 8 -6.77 -5.85 -11.66
C ALA A 8 -5.51 -5.68 -10.81
N HIS A 9 -4.45 -6.39 -11.20
CA HIS A 9 -3.13 -6.32 -10.58
C HIS A 9 -2.10 -5.80 -11.59
N SER A 10 -1.08 -5.13 -11.09
CA SER A 10 0.06 -4.67 -11.90
C SER A 10 1.36 -5.25 -11.35
N GLY A 11 2.30 -5.55 -12.25
CA GLY A 11 3.61 -6.04 -11.87
C GLY A 11 3.63 -7.48 -11.35
N THR A 12 4.71 -7.79 -10.62
CA THR A 12 4.95 -9.07 -9.94
C THR A 12 5.17 -8.83 -8.44
N LEU A 13 5.48 -9.86 -7.65
CA LEU A 13 5.76 -9.67 -6.22
C LEU A 13 7.06 -8.87 -6.01
N GLY A 14 6.99 -7.83 -5.20
CA GLY A 14 8.09 -6.91 -4.91
C GLY A 14 7.62 -5.45 -4.92
N PRO A 15 8.21 -4.58 -4.08
CA PRO A 15 7.77 -3.20 -4.00
C PRO A 15 8.10 -2.44 -5.28
N LYS A 16 7.30 -1.41 -5.56
CA LYS A 16 7.70 -0.31 -6.44
C LYS A 16 9.04 0.30 -6.03
N VAL A 17 9.98 0.41 -6.97
CA VAL A 17 11.34 0.94 -6.76
C VAL A 17 11.59 2.21 -7.56
N ILE A 18 11.12 2.27 -8.82
CA ILE A 18 11.35 3.42 -9.69
C ILE A 18 10.09 3.84 -10.44
N GLU A 19 10.05 5.09 -10.88
CA GLU A 19 9.02 5.58 -11.78
C GLU A 19 8.93 4.70 -13.05
N GLY A 20 7.71 4.34 -13.46
CA GLY A 20 7.48 3.54 -14.67
C GLY A 20 7.72 2.03 -14.57
N ASP A 21 8.11 1.47 -13.41
CA ASP A 21 8.33 0.01 -13.25
C ASP A 21 7.05 -0.86 -13.25
N GLY A 22 5.86 -0.26 -13.28
CA GLY A 22 4.58 -0.97 -13.28
C GLY A 22 4.28 -1.77 -12.01
N GLN A 23 5.01 -1.55 -10.92
CA GLN A 23 4.79 -2.24 -9.65
C GLN A 23 3.83 -1.45 -8.75
N THR A 24 2.97 -2.15 -8.02
CA THR A 24 2.27 -1.58 -6.85
C THR A 24 3.26 -1.45 -5.69
N PRO A 25 3.25 -0.34 -4.92
CA PRO A 25 4.12 -0.22 -3.76
C PRO A 25 3.75 -1.22 -2.66
N GLU A 26 4.73 -1.58 -1.84
CA GLU A 26 4.52 -2.40 -0.64
C GLU A 26 5.09 -1.63 0.55
N GLY A 27 4.32 -1.50 1.63
CA GLY A 27 4.71 -0.65 2.74
C GLY A 27 3.56 -0.17 3.61
N PHE A 28 3.87 0.84 4.41
CA PHE A 28 2.96 1.49 5.34
C PHE A 28 2.75 2.94 4.90
N TYR A 29 1.50 3.28 4.64
CA TYR A 29 1.08 4.55 4.06
C TYR A 29 -0.13 5.11 4.82
N TYR A 30 -0.58 6.28 4.40
CA TYR A 30 -1.85 6.86 4.78
C TYR A 30 -2.47 7.60 3.60
N ILE A 31 -3.80 7.77 3.64
CA ILE A 31 -4.53 8.59 2.68
C ILE A 31 -4.14 10.04 2.89
N ASN A 32 -3.62 10.69 1.85
CA ASN A 32 -3.26 12.11 1.85
C ASN A 32 -4.08 12.94 0.86
N VAL A 33 -4.80 12.31 -0.07
CA VAL A 33 -5.60 12.99 -1.10
C VAL A 33 -6.98 12.35 -1.20
N PHE A 34 -8.01 13.18 -1.24
CA PHE A 34 -9.38 12.81 -1.57
C PHE A 34 -9.74 13.48 -2.90
N ASN A 35 -9.95 12.69 -3.95
CA ASN A 35 -10.22 13.20 -5.28
C ASN A 35 -11.61 12.76 -5.78
N PRO A 36 -12.64 13.61 -5.64
CA PRO A 36 -13.98 13.30 -6.14
C PRO A 36 -14.09 13.44 -7.67
N MET A 37 -13.12 14.09 -8.32
CA MET A 37 -13.11 14.37 -9.77
C MET A 37 -12.14 13.45 -10.52
N SER A 38 -11.88 12.26 -9.99
CA SER A 38 -11.01 11.27 -10.62
C SER A 38 -11.53 10.85 -12.00
N SER A 39 -10.64 10.80 -12.99
CA SER A 39 -10.94 10.23 -14.31
C SER A 39 -11.24 8.72 -14.29
N PHE A 40 -11.03 8.06 -13.14
CA PHE A 40 -11.27 6.63 -12.93
C PHE A 40 -12.40 6.36 -11.93
N HIS A 41 -13.31 7.32 -11.74
CA HIS A 41 -14.43 7.26 -10.78
C HIS A 41 -13.95 7.22 -9.31
N LEU A 42 -13.91 8.39 -8.66
CA LEU A 42 -13.34 8.64 -7.32
C LEU A 42 -11.89 8.14 -7.15
N SER A 43 -11.11 8.80 -6.30
CA SER A 43 -9.84 8.21 -5.85
C SER A 43 -9.35 8.73 -4.51
N LEU A 44 -8.62 7.86 -3.82
CA LEU A 44 -7.93 8.14 -2.57
C LEU A 44 -6.43 7.98 -2.83
N GLY A 45 -5.68 9.07 -2.73
CA GLY A 45 -4.22 9.04 -2.89
C GLY A 45 -3.56 8.54 -1.62
N VAL A 46 -2.54 7.71 -1.77
CA VAL A 46 -1.67 7.31 -0.66
C VAL A 46 -0.40 8.15 -0.68
N ASN A 47 0.21 8.37 0.49
CA ASN A 47 1.43 9.18 0.63
C ASN A 47 2.72 8.52 0.09
N TYR A 48 2.61 7.70 -0.95
CA TYR A 48 3.76 7.19 -1.69
C TYR A 48 4.39 8.31 -2.53
N PRO A 49 5.73 8.42 -2.57
CA PRO A 49 6.70 7.63 -1.83
C PRO A 49 6.90 8.14 -0.40
N ASN A 50 7.16 7.21 0.52
CA ASN A 50 7.65 7.55 1.86
C ASN A 50 9.20 7.51 1.92
N SER A 51 9.77 7.70 3.11
CA SER A 51 11.24 7.75 3.27
C SER A 51 11.91 6.38 3.09
N VAL A 52 11.20 5.28 3.33
CA VAL A 52 11.68 3.91 3.06
C VAL A 52 11.71 3.65 1.56
N ASP A 53 10.69 4.11 0.83
CA ASP A 53 10.65 4.01 -0.63
C ASP A 53 11.78 4.82 -1.26
N SER A 54 11.95 6.07 -0.82
CA SER A 54 13.00 6.96 -1.30
C SER A 54 14.41 6.39 -1.06
N ALA A 55 14.64 5.82 0.13
CA ALA A 55 15.91 5.16 0.45
C ALA A 55 16.16 3.92 -0.41
N ARG A 56 15.12 3.14 -0.74
CA ARG A 56 15.22 1.96 -1.62
C ARG A 56 15.50 2.35 -3.07
N THR A 57 14.93 3.45 -3.55
CA THR A 57 15.20 3.99 -4.88
C THR A 57 16.64 4.49 -5.02
N GLY A 58 17.16 5.16 -4.00
CA GLY A 58 18.46 5.82 -4.05
C GLY A 58 18.42 7.18 -4.77
N ALA A 59 19.49 7.96 -4.63
CA ALA A 59 19.52 9.37 -5.05
C ALA A 59 19.50 9.59 -6.57
N ASP A 60 19.96 8.61 -7.35
CA ASP A 60 20.16 8.77 -8.80
C ASP A 60 18.90 8.47 -9.63
N ARG A 61 17.80 8.06 -8.99
CA ARG A 61 16.58 7.61 -9.67
C ARG A 61 15.36 8.24 -9.04
N LYS A 62 14.30 8.41 -9.84
CA LYS A 62 13.00 8.88 -9.34
C LYS A 62 12.20 7.71 -8.81
N THR A 63 11.68 7.84 -7.60
CA THR A 63 10.78 6.83 -7.00
C THR A 63 9.43 6.79 -7.70
N GLY A 64 9.03 7.91 -8.30
CA GLY A 64 7.69 8.11 -8.86
C GLY A 64 6.72 8.63 -7.80
N GLY A 65 5.43 8.48 -8.08
CA GLY A 65 4.34 8.97 -7.22
C GLY A 65 3.01 8.43 -7.71
N ASP A 66 1.95 9.18 -7.45
CA ASP A 66 0.60 8.97 -8.01
C ASP A 66 0.05 7.55 -7.82
N ILE A 67 0.16 7.05 -6.59
CA ILE A 67 -0.48 5.79 -6.21
C ILE A 67 -1.82 6.11 -5.58
N TYR A 68 -2.87 5.54 -6.17
CA TYR A 68 -4.25 5.75 -5.75
C TYR A 68 -4.98 4.43 -5.56
N ILE A 69 -5.94 4.45 -4.64
CA ILE A 69 -7.05 3.49 -4.59
C ILE A 69 -8.20 4.16 -5.35
N HIS A 70 -8.73 3.53 -6.39
CA HIS A 70 -9.71 4.17 -7.29
C HIS A 70 -10.74 3.19 -7.86
N GLY A 71 -11.75 3.72 -8.55
CA GLY A 71 -12.75 2.93 -9.29
C GLY A 71 -12.20 2.32 -10.58
N ASN A 72 -13.06 1.95 -11.52
CA ASN A 72 -12.68 1.30 -12.77
C ASN A 72 -11.87 -0.01 -12.53
N CYS A 73 -11.27 -0.57 -13.58
CA CYS A 73 -10.56 -1.86 -13.56
C CYS A 73 -9.21 -1.81 -14.29
N VAL A 74 -8.59 -0.64 -14.38
CA VAL A 74 -7.30 -0.44 -15.06
C VAL A 74 -6.22 -0.03 -14.07
N THR A 75 -5.00 -0.52 -14.23
CA THR A 75 -3.89 -0.13 -13.33
C THR A 75 -2.51 -0.32 -13.96
N VAL A 76 -1.62 0.63 -13.67
CA VAL A 76 -0.17 0.55 -13.87
C VAL A 76 0.54 0.85 -12.53
N GLY A 77 0.08 0.17 -11.46
CA GLY A 77 0.65 0.26 -10.10
C GLY A 77 -0.34 0.74 -9.03
N CYS A 78 -1.47 1.33 -9.42
CA CYS A 78 -2.58 1.71 -8.53
C CYS A 78 -3.41 0.49 -8.06
N ILE A 79 -4.37 0.73 -7.16
CA ILE A 79 -5.25 -0.29 -6.59
C ILE A 79 -6.70 -0.04 -7.07
N PRO A 80 -7.12 -0.67 -8.17
CA PRO A 80 -8.49 -0.51 -8.69
C PRO A 80 -9.46 -1.44 -7.94
N LEU A 81 -10.56 -0.89 -7.43
CA LEU A 81 -11.58 -1.68 -6.72
C LEU A 81 -12.82 -2.00 -7.53
N THR A 82 -13.14 -1.23 -8.59
CA THR A 82 -14.46 -1.03 -9.25
C THR A 82 -15.27 0.12 -8.63
N ASP A 83 -16.16 0.70 -9.43
CA ASP A 83 -16.90 1.92 -9.11
C ASP A 83 -17.79 1.77 -7.87
N ASP A 84 -18.53 0.66 -7.79
CA ASP A 84 -19.39 0.32 -6.66
C ASP A 84 -18.62 0.16 -5.35
N LYS A 85 -17.41 -0.40 -5.40
CA LYS A 85 -16.58 -0.63 -4.22
C LYS A 85 -15.86 0.63 -3.77
N ILE A 86 -15.36 1.45 -4.70
CA ILE A 86 -14.70 2.71 -4.33
C ILE A 86 -15.70 3.72 -3.78
N ASP A 87 -16.96 3.73 -4.22
CA ASP A 87 -17.99 4.60 -3.65
C ASP A 87 -18.11 4.42 -2.13
N GLU A 88 -18.22 3.17 -1.68
CA GLU A 88 -18.29 2.84 -0.26
C GLU A 88 -16.99 3.17 0.48
N VAL A 89 -15.84 2.80 -0.08
CA VAL A 89 -14.52 3.06 0.55
C VAL A 89 -14.25 4.57 0.65
N TYR A 90 -14.62 5.35 -0.35
CA TYR A 90 -14.46 6.79 -0.37
C TYR A 90 -15.32 7.46 0.70
N ILE A 91 -16.61 7.07 0.82
CA ILE A 91 -17.50 7.58 1.87
C ILE A 91 -16.94 7.23 3.25
N LEU A 92 -16.53 5.99 3.48
CA LEU A 92 -15.93 5.57 4.76
C LEU A 92 -14.68 6.39 5.11
N ALA A 93 -13.84 6.70 4.12
CA ALA A 93 -12.65 7.53 4.32
C ALA A 93 -13.03 8.98 4.65
N VAL A 94 -14.05 9.54 4.00
CA VAL A 94 -14.57 10.88 4.31
C VAL A 94 -15.11 10.94 5.74
N GLU A 95 -15.92 9.96 6.15
CA GLU A 95 -16.46 9.88 7.51
C GLU A 95 -15.35 9.76 8.57
N ALA A 96 -14.33 8.93 8.31
CA ALA A 96 -13.18 8.80 9.20
C ALA A 96 -12.41 10.14 9.34
N ARG A 97 -12.16 10.83 8.22
CA ARG A 97 -11.51 12.13 8.20
C ARG A 97 -12.33 13.19 8.94
N ASN A 98 -13.63 13.26 8.71
CA ASN A 98 -14.56 14.17 9.39
C ASN A 98 -14.66 13.88 10.89
N SER A 99 -14.44 12.63 11.29
CA SER A 99 -14.37 12.20 12.70
C SER A 99 -13.00 12.47 13.36
N GLY A 100 -12.11 13.21 12.69
CA GLY A 100 -10.81 13.62 13.22
C GLY A 100 -9.65 12.68 12.90
N GLN A 101 -9.84 11.65 12.07
CA GLN A 101 -8.75 10.76 11.66
C GLN A 101 -7.94 11.41 10.54
N ASP A 102 -6.94 12.20 10.91
CA ASP A 102 -6.18 12.98 9.95
C ASP A 102 -5.37 12.11 8.97
N LYS A 103 -4.78 11.03 9.46
CA LYS A 103 -3.99 10.08 8.68
C LYS A 103 -4.67 8.74 8.71
N ILE A 104 -5.50 8.46 7.72
CA ILE A 104 -6.17 7.17 7.58
C ILE A 104 -5.15 6.17 7.04
N PRO A 105 -4.72 5.17 7.81
CA PRO A 105 -3.60 4.35 7.42
C PRO A 105 -3.98 3.33 6.34
N VAL A 106 -3.02 3.05 5.46
CA VAL A 106 -3.13 2.10 4.35
C VAL A 106 -1.87 1.24 4.36
N ASN A 107 -2.01 -0.05 4.64
CA ASN A 107 -0.90 -1.00 4.57
C ASN A 107 -1.04 -1.84 3.30
N ILE A 108 0.03 -1.88 2.50
CA ILE A 108 0.05 -2.64 1.25
C ILE A 108 1.08 -3.75 1.38
N TYR A 109 0.62 -4.99 1.22
CA TYR A 109 1.45 -6.18 1.34
C TYR A 109 1.44 -6.98 0.03
N PRO A 110 2.54 -7.67 -0.32
CA PRO A 110 2.61 -8.51 -1.53
C PRO A 110 1.62 -9.68 -1.51
N PHE A 111 1.30 -10.17 -0.31
CA PHE A 111 0.43 -11.30 -0.04
C PHE A 111 0.07 -11.32 1.45
N LYS A 112 -0.83 -12.23 1.86
CA LYS A 112 -1.06 -12.52 3.29
C LYS A 112 0.23 -13.00 3.94
N MET A 113 0.87 -12.20 4.80
CA MET A 113 2.25 -12.40 5.28
C MET A 113 2.40 -13.50 6.36
N THR A 114 1.77 -14.66 6.15
CA THR A 114 1.96 -15.84 7.00
C THR A 114 3.37 -16.41 6.82
N ASN A 115 3.89 -17.13 7.83
CA ASN A 115 5.22 -17.76 7.74
C ASN A 115 5.34 -18.71 6.54
N ALA A 116 4.27 -19.47 6.25
CA ALA A 116 4.22 -20.37 5.09
C ALA A 116 4.32 -19.60 3.77
N ASN A 117 3.60 -18.47 3.63
CA ASN A 117 3.66 -17.66 2.42
C ASN A 117 5.01 -16.97 2.26
N ILE A 118 5.60 -16.45 3.35
CA ILE A 118 6.95 -15.89 3.32
C ILE A 118 7.95 -16.94 2.82
N GLN A 119 7.92 -18.16 3.37
CA GLN A 119 8.81 -19.23 2.92
C GLN A 119 8.60 -19.55 1.44
N LYS A 120 7.34 -19.75 1.00
CA LYS A 120 6.99 -20.07 -0.38
C LYS A 120 7.46 -19.00 -1.38
N TYR A 121 7.12 -17.73 -1.14
CA TYR A 121 7.41 -16.66 -2.09
C TYR A 121 8.87 -16.21 -2.04
N SER A 122 9.53 -16.29 -0.88
CA SER A 122 10.95 -15.96 -0.78
C SER A 122 11.85 -16.91 -1.56
N ALA A 123 11.43 -18.16 -1.77
CA ALA A 123 12.12 -19.09 -2.65
C ALA A 123 12.10 -18.64 -4.13
N GLN A 124 11.05 -17.94 -4.55
CA GLN A 124 10.90 -17.41 -5.91
C GLN A 124 11.49 -15.99 -6.05
N PHE A 125 11.41 -15.18 -5.00
CA PHE A 125 11.85 -13.78 -4.97
C PHE A 125 12.84 -13.53 -3.82
N PRO A 126 14.02 -14.17 -3.82
CA PRO A 126 14.94 -14.13 -2.68
C PRO A 126 15.44 -12.72 -2.34
N ALA A 127 15.56 -11.84 -3.36
CA ALA A 127 15.94 -10.44 -3.17
C ALA A 127 14.97 -9.66 -2.27
N GLN A 128 13.69 -10.06 -2.23
CA GLN A 128 12.65 -9.36 -1.47
C GLN A 128 12.54 -9.81 -0.01
N LEU A 129 13.17 -10.93 0.36
CA LEU A 129 13.02 -11.54 1.67
C LEU A 129 13.38 -10.58 2.81
N SER A 130 14.47 -9.82 2.68
CA SER A 130 14.90 -8.87 3.72
C SER A 130 13.85 -7.78 3.93
N PHE A 131 13.28 -7.26 2.84
CA PHE A 131 12.25 -6.25 2.89
C PHE A 131 10.93 -6.81 3.44
N TRP A 132 10.48 -7.98 2.98
CA TRP A 132 9.26 -8.62 3.49
C TRP A 132 9.33 -8.95 4.97
N LYS A 133 10.50 -9.34 5.49
CA LYS A 133 10.71 -9.51 6.93
C LYS A 133 10.52 -8.21 7.73
N SER A 134 10.74 -7.05 7.12
CA SER A 134 10.46 -5.76 7.77
C SER A 134 8.97 -5.42 7.80
N LEU A 135 8.18 -5.92 6.84
CA LEU A 135 6.73 -5.69 6.76
C LEU A 135 5.92 -6.67 7.62
N GLN A 136 6.38 -7.93 7.70
CA GLN A 136 5.64 -9.03 8.32
C GLN A 136 5.15 -8.74 9.75
N PRO A 137 5.95 -8.14 10.65
CA PRO A 137 5.48 -7.86 12.01
C PRO A 137 4.22 -6.96 12.04
N GLY A 138 4.09 -6.00 11.12
CA GLY A 138 2.92 -5.13 11.04
C GLY A 138 1.67 -5.85 10.58
N TYR A 139 1.83 -6.75 9.62
CA TYR A 139 0.73 -7.62 9.18
C TYR A 139 0.26 -8.53 10.33
N LEU A 140 1.19 -9.19 11.03
CA LEU A 140 0.85 -10.11 12.12
C LEU A 140 0.21 -9.38 13.32
N ALA A 141 0.68 -8.17 13.64
CA ALA A 141 0.08 -7.34 14.68
C ALA A 141 -1.37 -6.99 14.33
N PHE A 142 -1.64 -6.58 13.09
CA PHE A 142 -3.00 -6.28 12.63
C PHE A 142 -3.91 -7.51 12.66
N GLU A 143 -3.44 -8.67 12.19
CA GLU A 143 -4.26 -9.90 12.21
C GLU A 143 -4.62 -10.35 13.63
N LYS A 144 -3.72 -10.13 14.60
CA LYS A 144 -3.94 -10.50 16.01
C LYS A 144 -4.84 -9.50 16.74
N HIS A 145 -4.61 -8.21 16.57
CA HIS A 145 -5.23 -7.17 17.39
C HIS A 145 -6.36 -6.40 16.70
N ARG A 146 -6.49 -6.54 15.37
CA ARG A 146 -7.42 -5.79 14.52
C ARG A 146 -7.25 -4.27 14.63
N ASN A 147 -6.09 -3.85 15.12
CA ASN A 147 -5.64 -2.47 15.23
C ASN A 147 -4.31 -2.32 14.49
N MET A 148 -4.08 -1.12 13.98
CA MET A 148 -2.87 -0.81 13.23
C MET A 148 -1.66 -0.72 14.16
N ALA A 149 -0.53 -1.27 13.71
CA ALA A 149 0.74 -1.13 14.43
C ALA A 149 1.27 0.31 14.33
N ASP A 150 1.91 0.81 15.39
CA ASP A 150 2.67 2.06 15.34
C ASP A 150 3.98 1.81 14.57
N VAL A 151 4.01 2.22 13.31
CA VAL A 151 5.15 2.05 12.42
C VAL A 151 5.84 3.39 12.24
N LYS A 152 7.15 3.41 12.48
CA LYS A 152 8.01 4.56 12.20
C LYS A 152 8.97 4.27 11.08
N GLU A 153 9.25 5.29 10.30
CA GLU A 153 10.27 5.27 9.27
C GLU A 153 11.56 5.87 9.85
N VAL A 154 12.62 5.09 9.93
CA VAL A 154 13.90 5.52 10.50
C VAL A 154 15.03 5.04 9.60
N LYS A 155 15.81 5.98 9.06
CA LYS A 155 16.97 5.71 8.19
C LYS A 155 16.63 4.73 7.04
N GLY A 156 15.48 4.93 6.38
CA GLY A 156 15.05 4.09 5.26
C GLY A 156 14.56 2.70 5.65
N LYS A 157 14.15 2.48 6.90
CA LYS A 157 13.60 1.21 7.38
C LYS A 157 12.33 1.43 8.21
N TYR A 158 11.45 0.44 8.20
CA TYR A 158 10.31 0.38 9.09
C TYR A 158 10.72 -0.17 10.46
N ILE A 159 10.31 0.52 11.53
CA ILE A 159 10.46 0.10 12.92
C ILE A 159 9.07 0.08 13.54
N LEU A 160 8.68 -1.08 14.06
CA LEU A 160 7.44 -1.23 14.82
C LEU A 160 7.69 -0.92 16.30
N ARG A 161 6.74 -0.22 16.91
CA ARG A 161 6.71 0.05 18.35
C ARG A 161 5.66 -0.79 19.06
#